data_AF-A0A7C3QM83-F1
#
_entry.id   AF-A0A7C3QM83-F1
#
_cell.length_a   1.000
_cell.length_b   1.000
_cell.length_c   1.000
_cell.angle_alpha   90.00
_cell.angle_beta   90.00
_cell.angle_gamma   90.00
#
_symmetry.space_group_name_H-M   'P 1'
#
loop_
_entity.id
_entity.type
_entity.pdbx_description
1 polymer ?
#
loop_
_entity_poly.entity_id
_entity_poly.type
_entity_poly.pdbx_seq_one_letter_code
_entity_poly.pdbx_strand_id
1 'polypeptide(L)'
;SDLILEVAKKMAAFENVTYVACGIGQNDISIQVVAKDTTEIYHFVTEVVRKVAGVRKTTTSIVPIILKDVYQWRVPERIAEEIPENESASASK
;
A
#
# COMPACT_ATOMS: atom_id res chain seq x y z
N SER A 1 3.61 -1.50 -17.84
CA SER A 1 4.38 -1.19 -16.63
C SER A 1 4.06 0.23 -16.17
N ASP A 2 4.24 1.23 -17.04
CA ASP A 2 4.11 2.66 -16.65
C ASP A 2 2.73 3.07 -16.14
N LEU A 3 1.65 2.58 -16.77
CA LEU A 3 0.28 2.89 -16.34
C LEU A 3 -0.05 2.43 -14.91
N ILE A 4 0.56 1.34 -14.43
CA ILE A 4 0.34 0.86 -13.05
C ILE A 4 0.91 1.88 -12.07
N LEU A 5 2.13 2.36 -12.34
CA LEU A 5 2.78 3.34 -11.48
C LEU A 5 2.07 4.70 -11.53
N GLU A 6 1.54 5.11 -12.68
CA GLU A 6 0.73 6.31 -12.79
C GLU A 6 -0.57 6.21 -11.99
N VAL A 7 -1.28 5.09 -12.07
CA VAL A 7 -2.47 4.82 -11.25
C VAL A 7 -2.09 4.86 -9.77
N ALA A 8 -1.03 4.17 -9.36
CA ALA A 8 -0.59 4.12 -7.96
C ALA A 8 -0.24 5.52 -7.42
N LYS A 9 0.52 6.33 -8.18
CA LYS A 9 0.84 7.72 -7.82
C LYS A 9 -0.41 8.57 -7.71
N LYS A 10 -1.37 8.40 -8.62
CA LYS A 10 -2.64 9.10 -8.56
C LYS A 10 -3.45 8.70 -7.34
N MET A 11 -3.48 7.42 -6.98
CA MET A 11 -4.13 6.95 -5.75
C MET A 11 -3.47 7.55 -4.51
N ALA A 12 -2.14 7.61 -4.47
CA ALA A 12 -1.39 8.15 -3.34
C ALA A 12 -1.57 9.67 -3.13
N ALA A 13 -2.14 10.39 -4.10
CA ALA A 13 -2.42 11.81 -3.98
C ALA A 13 -3.77 12.13 -3.30
N PHE A 14 -4.62 11.13 -3.09
CA PHE A 14 -5.89 11.32 -2.40
C PHE A 14 -5.71 11.21 -0.89
N GLU A 15 -6.19 12.21 -0.15
CA GLU A 15 -6.09 12.26 1.33
C GLU A 15 -6.77 11.07 2.01
N ASN A 16 -7.89 10.60 1.46
CA ASN A 16 -8.63 9.47 1.99
C ASN A 16 -8.00 8.10 1.66
N VAL A 17 -6.89 8.06 0.90
CA VAL A 17 -6.11 6.85 0.61
C VAL A 17 -4.91 6.79 1.56
N THR A 18 -4.97 5.88 2.54
CA THR A 18 -3.98 5.79 3.63
C THR A 18 -2.83 4.82 3.33
N TYR A 19 -2.98 3.99 2.29
CA TYR A 19 -1.98 3.04 1.87
C TYR A 19 -2.10 2.77 0.36
N VAL A 20 -0.96 2.67 -0.32
CA VAL A 20 -0.87 2.25 -1.72
C VAL A 20 0.33 1.31 -1.85
N ALA A 21 0.12 0.16 -2.48
CA ALA A 21 1.20 -0.74 -2.85
C ALA A 21 0.97 -1.35 -4.22
N CYS A 22 2.05 -1.46 -4.99
CA CYS A 22 2.10 -2.28 -6.19
C CYS A 22 2.45 -3.71 -5.77
N GLY A 23 1.64 -4.67 -6.20
CA GLY A 23 1.79 -6.07 -5.85
C GLY A 23 1.95 -6.96 -7.07
N ILE A 24 2.40 -8.18 -6.83
CA ILE A 24 2.41 -9.26 -7.84
C ILE A 24 1.28 -10.22 -7.47
N GLY A 25 0.46 -10.61 -8.43
CA GLY A 25 -0.63 -11.56 -8.21
C GLY A 25 -1.87 -11.18 -9.01
N GLN A 26 -3.05 -11.34 -8.38
CA GLN A 26 -4.33 -11.15 -9.05
C GLN A 26 -4.67 -9.67 -9.31
N ASN A 27 -4.17 -8.77 -8.46
CA ASN A 27 -4.33 -7.33 -8.61
C ASN A 27 -2.94 -6.69 -8.65
N ASP A 28 -2.75 -5.74 -9.57
CA ASP A 28 -1.48 -5.01 -9.71
C ASP A 28 -1.28 -3.98 -8.58
N ILE A 29 -2.37 -3.45 -8.01
CA ILE A 29 -2.36 -2.38 -7.01
C ILE A 29 -3.35 -2.72 -5.89
N SER A 30 -2.91 -2.51 -4.65
CA SER A 30 -3.74 -2.51 -3.46
C SER A 30 -3.76 -1.12 -2.84
N ILE A 31 -4.95 -0.64 -2.49
CA ILE A 31 -5.13 0.62 -1.78
C ILE A 31 -6.00 0.42 -0.55
N GLN A 32 -5.71 1.17 0.52
CA GLN A 32 -6.60 1.29 1.68
C GLN A 32 -7.27 2.66 1.62
N VAL A 33 -8.59 2.69 1.80
CA VAL A 33 -9.39 3.91 1.78
C VAL A 33 -10.13 4.04 3.11
N VAL A 34 -10.08 5.23 3.69
CA VAL A 34 -10.85 5.59 4.88
C VAL A 34 -12.00 6.51 4.48
N ALA A 35 -13.19 6.23 4.98
CA ALA A 35 -14.39 6.99 4.68
C ALA A 35 -15.36 6.91 5.87
N LYS A 36 -16.36 7.78 5.91
CA LYS A 36 -17.36 7.81 6.98
C LYS A 36 -18.21 6.54 7.03
N ASP A 37 -18.59 6.03 5.87
CA ASP A 37 -19.46 4.88 5.71
C ASP A 37 -19.23 4.15 4.38
N THR A 38 -19.89 3.01 4.21
CA THR A 38 -19.76 2.17 3.01
C THR A 38 -20.32 2.82 1.75
N THR A 39 -21.25 3.79 1.87
CA THR A 39 -21.79 4.53 0.73
C THR A 39 -20.72 5.44 0.14
N GLU A 40 -19.96 6.13 0.98
CA GLU A 40 -18.83 6.95 0.54
C GLU A 40 -17.71 6.11 -0.09
N ILE A 41 -17.41 4.92 0.46
CA ILE A 41 -16.47 3.97 -0.16
C ILE A 41 -16.96 3.58 -1.57
N TYR A 42 -18.24 3.20 -1.70
CA TYR A 42 -18.81 2.82 -2.99
C TYR A 42 -18.70 3.95 -4.00
N HIS A 43 -19.09 5.17 -3.61
CA HIS A 43 -19.00 6.35 -4.45
C HIS A 43 -17.56 6.64 -4.88
N PHE A 44 -16.59 6.61 -3.96
CA PHE A 44 -15.19 6.81 -4.30
C PHE A 44 -14.69 5.76 -5.31
N VAL A 45 -15.04 4.49 -5.11
CA VAL A 45 -14.62 3.42 -6.03
C VAL A 45 -15.27 3.58 -7.42
N THR A 46 -16.57 3.85 -7.51
CA THR A 46 -17.27 3.92 -8.79
C THR A 46 -17.00 5.22 -9.54
N GLU A 47 -17.01 6.35 -8.84
CA GLU A 47 -16.95 7.67 -9.45
C GLU A 47 -15.53 8.18 -9.62
N VAL A 48 -14.57 7.70 -8.82
CA VAL A 48 -13.19 8.16 -8.86
C VAL A 48 -12.26 7.05 -9.37
N VAL A 49 -12.13 5.96 -8.63
CA VAL A 49 -11.12 4.92 -8.92
C VAL A 49 -11.33 4.28 -10.29
N ARG A 50 -12.56 3.82 -10.58
CA ARG A 50 -12.87 3.16 -11.86
C ARG A 50 -12.73 4.07 -13.09
N LYS A 51 -12.76 5.40 -12.90
CA LYS A 51 -12.60 6.36 -13.99
C LYS A 51 -11.15 6.75 -14.24
N VAL A 52 -10.21 6.28 -13.42
CA VAL A 52 -8.79 6.51 -13.66
C VAL A 52 -8.32 5.69 -14.86
N ALA A 53 -7.74 6.38 -15.85
CA ALA A 53 -7.10 5.73 -16.99
C ALA A 53 -6.07 4.69 -16.52
N GLY A 54 -6.15 3.48 -17.06
CA GLY A 54 -5.32 2.34 -16.64
C GLY A 54 -6.01 1.38 -15.67
N VAL A 55 -7.07 1.80 -14.97
CA VAL A 55 -7.86 0.91 -14.10
C VAL A 55 -8.79 0.05 -14.95
N ARG A 56 -8.59 -1.27 -14.90
CA ARG A 56 -9.41 -2.25 -15.64
C ARG A 56 -10.48 -2.91 -14.79
N LYS A 57 -10.16 -3.19 -13.53
CA LYS A 57 -11.01 -3.89 -12.58
C LYS A 57 -10.70 -3.41 -11.18
N THR A 58 -11.73 -3.37 -10.34
CA THR A 58 -11.62 -3.07 -8.91
C THR A 58 -12.29 -4.19 -8.12
N THR A 59 -11.63 -4.68 -7.07
CA THR A 59 -12.23 -5.55 -6.06
C THR A 59 -12.18 -4.81 -4.72
N THR A 60 -13.30 -4.70 -4.02
CA THR A 60 -13.40 -3.99 -2.74
C THR A 60 -13.66 -4.98 -1.62
N SER A 61 -12.94 -4.83 -0.51
CA SER A 61 -13.16 -5.59 0.72
C SER A 61 -13.29 -4.61 1.88
N ILE A 62 -14.28 -4.83 2.75
CA ILE A 62 -14.48 -4.03 3.96
C ILE A 62 -13.73 -4.71 5.10
N VAL A 63 -12.94 -3.94 5.85
CA VAL A 63 -12.18 -4.42 7.02
C VAL A 63 -12.90 -3.96 8.29
N PRO A 64 -13.73 -4.81 8.93
CA PRO A 64 -14.50 -4.41 10.10
C PRO A 64 -13.66 -4.29 11.38
N ILE A 65 -12.57 -5.07 11.47
CA ILE A 65 -11.70 -5.11 12.64
C ILE A 65 -10.26 -5.21 12.17
N ILE A 66 -9.40 -4.34 12.70
CA ILE A 66 -7.96 -4.37 12.46
C ILE A 66 -7.28 -4.94 13.71
N LEU A 67 -6.63 -6.09 13.56
CA LEU A 67 -5.91 -6.73 14.68
C LEU A 67 -4.48 -6.17 14.84
N LYS A 68 -3.88 -5.70 13.75
CA LYS A 68 -2.53 -5.12 13.72
C LYS A 68 -2.42 -4.19 12.50
N ASP A 69 -1.95 -2.98 12.74
CA ASP A 69 -1.61 -1.99 11.71
C ASP A 69 -0.24 -1.40 12.02
N VAL A 70 0.69 -1.40 11.07
CA VAL A 70 2.07 -0.96 11.30
C VAL A 70 2.55 -0.16 10.10
N TYR A 71 2.62 1.17 10.28
CA TYR A 71 3.06 2.12 9.25
C TYR A 71 4.58 2.19 9.10
N GLN A 72 5.32 1.94 10.19
CA GLN A 72 6.77 1.88 10.20
C GLN A 72 7.18 0.61 10.91
N TRP A 73 7.59 -0.39 10.14
CA TRP A 73 8.05 -1.64 10.71
C TRP A 73 9.47 -1.46 11.27
N ARG A 74 9.73 -2.12 12.39
CA ARG A 74 11.07 -2.26 12.96
C ARG A 74 11.59 -3.65 12.63
N VAL A 75 12.91 -3.77 12.45
CA VAL A 75 13.55 -5.09 12.36
C VAL A 75 13.24 -5.85 13.65
N PRO A 76 12.69 -7.08 13.59
CA PRO A 76 12.46 -7.88 14.77
C PRO A 76 13.78 -8.08 15.54
N GLU A 77 13.75 -7.89 16.86
CA GLU A 77 14.95 -7.91 17.72
C GLU A 77 15.78 -9.19 17.53
N ARG A 78 15.12 -10.36 17.44
CA ARG A 78 15.79 -11.64 17.18
C ARG A 78 16.64 -11.66 15.91
N ILE A 79 16.22 -10.94 14.87
CA ILE A 79 16.95 -10.85 13.60
C ILE A 79 18.09 -9.82 13.71
N ALA A 80 17.88 -8.74 14.46
CA ALA A 80 18.90 -7.72 14.67
C ALA A 80 20.09 -8.23 15.50
N GLU A 81 19.85 -9.14 16.45
CA GLU A 81 20.88 -9.77 17.30
C GLU A 81 21.73 -10.83 16.57
N GLU A 82 21.27 -11.37 15.44
CA GLU A 82 21.96 -12.40 14.66
C GLU A 82 22.97 -11.83 13.64
N ILE A 83 23.04 -10.50 13.44
CA ILE A 83 24.03 -9.86 12.57
C ILE A 83 25.35 -9.73 13.37
N PRO A 84 26.41 -10.49 13.06
CA PRO A 84 27.68 -10.33 13.74
C PRO A 84 28.26 -8.95 13.41
N GLU A 85 28.85 -8.27 14.40
CA GLU A 85 29.52 -6.95 14.28
C GLU A 85 30.64 -6.84 13.23
N ASN A 86 30.88 -7.86 12.39
CA ASN A 86 32.10 -7.97 11.59
C ASN A 86 32.00 -7.44 10.14
N GLU A 87 30.94 -6.71 9.78
CA GLU A 87 30.84 -6.04 8.46
C GLU A 87 30.90 -4.50 8.53
N SER A 88 31.14 -3.90 9.70
CA SER A 88 31.36 -2.44 9.80
C SER A 88 32.83 -2.01 9.60
N ALA A 89 33.73 -2.92 9.23
CA ALA A 89 35.17 -2.64 9.08
C ALA A 89 35.74 -3.04 7.71
N SER A 90 35.13 -2.63 6.60
CA SER A 90 35.81 -2.70 5.29
C SER A 90 35.44 -1.64 4.25
N ALA A 91 34.71 -0.57 4.63
CA ALA A 91 34.54 0.62 3.79
C ALA A 91 35.47 1.77 4.27
N SER A 92 36.76 1.51 4.28
CA SER A 92 37.80 2.56 4.29
C SER A 92 39.03 2.01 3.59
N LYS A 93 39.04 2.13 2.26
CA LYS A 93 40.21 2.37 1.42
C LYS A 93 39.76 2.81 0.03
#